data_AF-A0A969ZS06-F1
#
_entry.id   AF-A0A969ZS06-F1
#
_cell.length_a   1.000
_cell.length_b   1.000
_cell.length_c   1.000
_cell.angle_alpha   90.00
_cell.angle_beta   90.00
_cell.angle_gamma   90.00
#
_symmetry.space_group_name_H-M   'P 1'
#
loop_
_entity.id
_entity.type
_entity.pdbx_description
1 polymer ?
#
loop_
_entity_poly.entity_id
_entity_poly.type
_entity_poly.pdbx_seq_one_letter_code
_entity_poly.pdbx_strand_id
1 'polypeptide(L)'
;MKDRLKKTGQKFDLAGLNLKTPEKKFNNGAFLLSDQNNSIAKVSLYNDLEVGNTLERNTFENKSIIELIDDVLAFIQKYNSVKSEISGSPNRKDTSSYPEPAVREAVINAFAHRDYSLNSDILIVMFLDRLEITSPGALPGGLTIEDIKEGANFRRNDVVVKSLNKIGYMENYALGIPRIFREYSTFDKEPKIYNTPNLFKIVLYNRNYNIVEERTDDELKIIRALQEHGDLSRAEIDNIALLNKKKTLRILNDLIEEDVVKRIGNGKSTKYILKLPCF
;
A
#
# COMPACT_ATOMS: atom_id res chain seq x y z
N MET A 1 14.37 -21.13 0.04
CA MET A 1 14.11 -21.47 1.48
C MET A 1 15.35 -21.96 2.25
N LYS A 2 16.04 -23.02 1.80
CA LYS A 2 17.16 -23.64 2.54
C LYS A 2 18.25 -22.64 2.97
N ASP A 3 18.64 -21.75 2.07
CA ASP A 3 19.71 -20.78 2.36
C ASP A 3 19.28 -19.72 3.39
N ARG A 4 18.00 -19.35 3.41
CA ARG A 4 17.45 -18.43 4.43
C ARG A 4 17.45 -19.09 5.81
N LEU A 5 17.05 -20.35 5.91
CA LEU A 5 17.08 -21.07 7.19
C LEU A 5 18.51 -21.19 7.74
N LYS A 6 19.49 -21.47 6.87
CA LYS A 6 20.92 -21.48 7.26
C LYS A 6 21.35 -20.14 7.86
N LYS A 7 20.95 -19.00 7.27
CA LYS A 7 21.25 -17.66 7.81
C LYS A 7 20.66 -17.43 9.20
N THR A 8 19.53 -18.05 9.51
CA THR A 8 18.89 -18.00 10.84
C THR A 8 19.36 -19.09 11.80
N GLY A 9 20.37 -19.89 11.45
CA GLY A 9 20.86 -21.01 12.28
C GLY A 9 19.89 -22.20 12.36
N GLN A 10 18.88 -22.25 11.49
CA GLN A 10 17.84 -23.28 11.51
C GLN A 10 18.09 -24.34 10.43
N LYS A 11 17.81 -25.60 10.76
CA LYS A 11 17.87 -26.71 9.79
C LYS A 11 16.60 -26.74 8.94
N PHE A 12 16.76 -26.96 7.64
CA PHE A 12 15.63 -27.27 6.78
C PHE A 12 15.12 -28.68 7.10
N ASP A 13 13.91 -28.75 7.65
CA ASP A 13 13.24 -29.99 8.03
C ASP A 13 11.86 -30.07 7.38
N LEU A 14 11.69 -31.06 6.50
CA LEU A 14 10.45 -31.30 5.76
C LEU A 14 9.29 -31.69 6.68
N ALA A 15 9.58 -32.43 7.77
CA ALA A 15 8.56 -32.90 8.70
C ALA A 15 8.10 -31.75 9.60
N GLY A 16 9.03 -31.00 10.19
CA GLY A 16 8.73 -29.83 11.02
C GLY A 16 7.99 -28.71 10.28
N LEU A 17 8.16 -28.61 8.95
CA LEU A 17 7.44 -27.66 8.09
C LEU A 17 6.13 -28.22 7.52
N ASN A 18 5.79 -29.48 7.81
CA ASN A 18 4.61 -30.16 7.29
C ASN A 18 4.49 -30.08 5.75
N LEU A 19 5.61 -30.33 5.05
CA LEU A 19 5.69 -30.24 3.58
C LEU A 19 5.31 -31.56 2.88
N LYS A 20 5.13 -32.63 3.64
CA LYS A 20 4.76 -33.95 3.12
C LYS A 20 3.48 -34.45 3.78
N THR A 21 2.68 -35.14 2.98
CA THR A 21 1.54 -35.96 3.41
C THR A 21 1.99 -37.19 4.20
N PRO A 22 1.09 -37.86 4.94
CA PRO A 22 1.39 -39.15 5.59
C PRO A 22 1.97 -40.20 4.63
N GLU A 23 1.56 -40.17 3.36
CA GLU A 23 2.06 -41.04 2.28
C GLU A 23 3.42 -40.60 1.72
N LYS A 24 4.12 -39.67 2.39
CA LYS A 24 5.44 -39.13 2.03
C LYS A 24 5.50 -38.35 0.70
N LYS A 25 4.36 -37.99 0.11
CA LYS A 25 4.27 -37.11 -1.07
C LYS A 25 4.28 -35.63 -0.67
N PHE A 26 4.85 -34.76 -1.49
CA PHE A 26 4.78 -33.31 -1.25
C PHE A 26 3.34 -32.79 -1.36
N ASN A 27 2.97 -31.83 -0.51
CA ASN A 27 1.65 -31.21 -0.51
C ASN A 27 1.62 -29.87 -1.26
N ASN A 28 0.44 -29.24 -1.35
CA ASN A 28 0.28 -27.96 -2.05
C ASN A 28 1.12 -26.83 -1.43
N GLY A 29 1.33 -26.83 -0.12
CA GLY A 29 2.23 -25.87 0.53
C GLY A 29 3.67 -26.02 0.03
N ALA A 30 4.14 -27.26 -0.15
CA ALA A 30 5.45 -27.53 -0.74
C ALA A 30 5.54 -27.12 -2.22
N PHE A 31 4.47 -27.29 -3.00
CA PHE A 31 4.38 -26.78 -4.37
C PHE A 31 4.51 -25.25 -4.41
N LEU A 32 3.78 -24.55 -3.55
CA LEU A 32 3.82 -23.08 -3.46
C LEU A 32 5.19 -22.53 -3.00
N LEU A 33 5.92 -23.31 -2.19
CA LEU A 33 7.24 -22.95 -1.68
C LEU A 33 8.39 -23.41 -2.60
N SER A 34 8.08 -24.05 -3.72
CA SER A 34 9.06 -24.48 -4.72
C SER A 34 8.99 -23.62 -5.98
N ASP A 35 10.01 -23.76 -6.83
CA ASP A 35 10.13 -23.04 -8.10
C ASP A 35 9.11 -23.52 -9.15
N GLN A 36 8.32 -24.56 -8.82
CA GLN A 36 7.21 -25.04 -9.66
C GLN A 36 5.92 -24.25 -9.44
N ASN A 37 5.88 -23.39 -8.42
CA ASN A 37 4.75 -22.51 -8.15
C ASN A 37 4.45 -21.62 -9.36
N ASN A 38 3.18 -21.61 -9.77
CA ASN A 38 2.67 -20.86 -10.91
C ASN A 38 1.89 -19.59 -10.50
N SER A 39 1.93 -19.20 -9.22
CA SER A 39 1.31 -17.94 -8.78
C SER A 39 2.04 -16.75 -9.37
N ILE A 40 1.29 -15.72 -9.75
CA ILE A 40 1.82 -14.52 -10.38
C ILE A 40 1.62 -13.31 -9.45
N ALA A 41 2.65 -12.46 -9.39
CA ALA A 41 2.57 -11.13 -8.80
C ALA A 41 2.89 -10.07 -9.87
N LYS A 42 1.97 -9.13 -10.07
CA LYS A 42 2.13 -8.02 -11.01
C LYS A 42 2.35 -6.73 -10.23
N VAL A 43 3.42 -6.04 -10.54
CA VAL A 43 3.75 -4.72 -9.99
C VAL A 43 3.61 -3.67 -11.08
N SER A 44 3.03 -2.52 -10.77
CA SER A 44 2.89 -1.40 -11.70
C SER A 44 3.14 -0.08 -10.99
N LEU A 45 3.97 0.77 -11.60
CA LEU A 45 4.27 2.12 -11.13
C LEU A 45 3.67 3.16 -12.07
N TYR A 46 2.83 4.03 -11.54
CA TYR A 46 2.21 5.14 -12.27
C TYR A 46 2.79 6.46 -11.79
N ASN A 47 2.98 7.40 -12.74
CA ASN A 47 3.30 8.79 -12.45
C ASN A 47 2.03 9.64 -12.37
N ASP A 48 1.01 9.11 -11.72
CA ASP A 48 -0.33 9.68 -11.68
C ASP A 48 -1.04 9.19 -10.41
N LEU A 49 -2.16 9.81 -10.08
CA LEU A 49 -3.05 9.41 -8.98
C LEU A 49 -4.04 8.32 -9.42
N GLU A 50 -4.25 8.19 -10.73
CA GLU A 50 -5.13 7.19 -11.32
C GLU A 50 -4.39 6.28 -12.32
N VAL A 51 -5.10 5.27 -12.80
CA VAL A 51 -4.58 4.37 -13.82
C VAL A 51 -4.48 5.13 -15.14
N GLY A 52 -3.25 5.47 -15.51
CA GLY A 52 -2.93 6.13 -16.77
C GLY A 52 -1.67 5.56 -17.43
N ASN A 53 -0.74 6.43 -17.79
CA ASN A 53 0.54 6.01 -18.35
C ASN A 53 1.40 5.35 -17.28
N THR A 54 1.81 4.11 -17.53
CA THR A 54 2.65 3.38 -16.59
C THR A 54 4.13 3.64 -16.85
N LEU A 55 4.88 3.96 -15.79
CA LEU A 55 6.32 4.15 -15.84
C LEU A 55 7.05 2.81 -15.96
N GLU A 56 6.67 1.84 -15.11
CA GLU A 56 7.28 0.51 -15.09
C GLU A 56 6.23 -0.55 -14.73
N ARG A 57 6.28 -1.70 -15.41
CA ARG A 57 5.47 -2.89 -15.10
C ARG A 57 6.33 -4.13 -15.10
N ASN A 58 6.24 -4.91 -14.04
CA ASN A 58 6.92 -6.19 -13.96
C ASN A 58 5.90 -7.28 -13.61
N THR A 59 6.09 -8.46 -14.18
CA THR A 59 5.36 -9.67 -13.84
C THR A 59 6.36 -10.66 -13.27
N PHE A 60 6.15 -11.10 -12.04
CA PHE A 60 6.94 -12.11 -11.37
C PHE A 60 6.14 -13.42 -11.32
N GLU A 61 6.71 -14.49 -11.85
CA GLU A 61 6.06 -15.79 -12.02
C GLU A 61 7.10 -16.92 -12.04
N ASN A 62 6.66 -18.18 -11.96
CA ASN A 62 7.51 -19.38 -12.00
C ASN A 62 8.63 -19.38 -10.95
N LYS A 63 8.29 -18.94 -9.73
CA LYS A 63 9.21 -18.83 -8.58
C LYS A 63 8.51 -19.25 -7.31
N SER A 64 9.28 -19.67 -6.31
CA SER A 64 8.74 -19.90 -4.97
C SER A 64 8.07 -18.64 -4.41
N ILE A 65 7.05 -18.78 -3.55
CA ILE A 65 6.43 -17.63 -2.87
C ILE A 65 7.48 -16.74 -2.19
N ILE A 66 8.54 -17.34 -1.64
CA ILE A 66 9.59 -16.61 -0.94
C ILE A 66 10.30 -15.64 -1.89
N GLU A 67 10.65 -16.09 -3.09
CA GLU A 67 11.31 -15.25 -4.09
C GLU A 67 10.34 -14.21 -4.67
N LEU A 68 9.06 -14.56 -4.87
CA LEU A 68 8.06 -13.58 -5.29
C LEU A 68 7.91 -12.44 -4.28
N ILE A 69 7.90 -12.77 -2.97
CA ILE A 69 7.90 -11.75 -1.91
C ILE A 69 9.16 -10.88 -2.01
N ASP A 70 10.34 -11.49 -2.19
CA ASP A 70 11.60 -10.77 -2.29
C ASP A 70 11.64 -9.81 -3.48
N ASP A 71 11.19 -10.26 -4.65
CA ASP A 71 11.14 -9.47 -5.88
C ASP A 71 10.18 -8.27 -5.74
N VAL A 72 8.99 -8.49 -5.15
CA VAL A 72 8.02 -7.42 -4.90
C VAL A 72 8.55 -6.41 -3.89
N LEU A 73 9.16 -6.86 -2.78
CA LEU A 73 9.76 -5.97 -1.80
C LEU A 73 10.92 -5.16 -2.40
N ALA A 74 11.78 -5.80 -3.20
CA ALA A 74 12.87 -5.13 -3.89
C ALA A 74 12.36 -4.07 -4.88
N PHE A 75 11.28 -4.37 -5.62
CA PHE A 75 10.64 -3.42 -6.52
C PHE A 75 10.09 -2.21 -5.76
N ILE A 76 9.32 -2.43 -4.68
CA ILE A 76 8.77 -1.33 -3.89
C ILE A 76 9.91 -0.50 -3.28
N GLN A 77 10.95 -1.15 -2.75
CA GLN A 77 12.08 -0.47 -2.14
C GLN A 77 12.87 0.40 -3.13
N LYS A 78 13.01 -0.03 -4.39
CA LYS A 78 13.61 0.77 -5.47
C LYS A 78 12.92 2.12 -5.64
N TYR A 79 11.61 2.17 -5.38
CA TYR A 79 10.75 3.35 -5.55
C TYR A 79 10.28 3.98 -4.22
N ASN A 80 10.71 3.43 -3.09
CA ASN A 80 10.38 3.97 -1.77
C ASN A 80 11.34 5.10 -1.40
N SER A 81 11.24 6.22 -2.12
CA SER A 81 12.12 7.37 -1.97
C SER A 81 12.15 7.89 -0.53
N VAL A 82 13.32 8.35 -0.10
CA VAL A 82 13.53 8.98 1.20
C VAL A 82 13.58 10.49 0.97
N LYS A 83 12.66 11.24 1.61
CA LYS A 83 12.82 12.68 1.76
C LYS A 83 13.63 12.95 3.02
N SER A 84 14.56 13.87 2.90
CA SER A 84 15.40 14.31 4.01
C SER A 84 15.01 15.72 4.38
N GLU A 85 14.40 15.89 5.54
CA GLU A 85 14.15 17.22 6.08
C GLU A 85 15.40 17.71 6.79
N ILE A 86 15.98 18.81 6.29
CA ILE A 86 16.96 19.59 7.03
C ILE A 86 16.17 20.50 7.97
N SER A 87 15.66 19.94 9.06
CA SER A 87 15.32 20.77 10.22
C SER A 87 16.63 21.38 10.72
N GLY A 88 16.67 22.66 11.12
CA GLY A 88 17.90 23.33 11.62
C GLY A 88 18.53 22.72 12.89
N SER A 89 18.17 21.49 13.24
CA SER A 89 18.81 20.64 14.24
C SER A 89 19.87 19.73 13.57
N PRO A 90 20.96 19.37 14.25
CA PRO A 90 22.01 18.50 13.70
C PRO A 90 21.54 17.08 13.33
N ASN A 91 20.31 16.69 13.71
CA ASN A 91 19.72 15.40 13.37
C ASN A 91 18.86 15.52 12.11
N ARG A 92 19.36 14.96 11.00
CA ARG A 92 18.61 14.73 9.76
C ARG A 92 17.52 13.69 10.02
N LYS A 93 16.26 14.01 9.71
CA LYS A 93 15.16 13.04 9.77
C LYS A 93 14.85 12.58 8.35
N ASP A 94 15.31 11.38 8.04
CA ASP A 94 15.02 10.69 6.79
C ASP A 94 13.68 9.99 6.91
N THR A 95 12.70 10.41 6.11
CA THR A 95 11.36 9.83 6.09
C THR A 95 11.17 9.11 4.76
N SER A 96 11.05 7.78 4.79
CA SER A 96 10.69 6.99 3.60
C SER A 96 9.24 7.25 3.20
N SER A 97 8.93 7.23 1.90
CA SER A 97 7.56 7.41 1.37
C SER A 97 6.55 6.47 2.05
N TYR A 98 6.94 5.22 2.23
CA TYR A 98 6.18 4.21 2.95
C TYR A 98 7.04 3.64 4.10
N PRO A 99 6.51 3.49 5.32
CA PRO A 99 7.22 2.80 6.39
C PRO A 99 7.58 1.38 5.97
N GLU A 100 8.87 1.03 6.00
CA GLU A 100 9.35 -0.30 5.59
C GLU A 100 8.68 -1.46 6.36
N PRO A 101 8.46 -1.36 7.70
CA PRO A 101 7.74 -2.41 8.42
C PRO A 101 6.31 -2.61 7.91
N ALA A 102 5.62 -1.53 7.54
CA ALA A 102 4.25 -1.59 7.04
C ALA A 102 4.18 -2.23 5.64
N VAL A 103 5.09 -1.83 4.73
CA VAL A 103 5.20 -2.42 3.39
C VAL A 103 5.49 -3.91 3.48
N ARG A 104 6.49 -4.28 4.28
CA ARG A 104 6.90 -5.67 4.46
C ARG A 104 5.75 -6.54 4.96
N GLU A 105 5.04 -6.09 5.99
CA GLU A 105 3.91 -6.81 6.56
C GLU A 105 2.75 -6.94 5.55
N ALA A 106 2.41 -5.87 4.84
CA ALA A 106 1.35 -5.88 3.84
C ALA A 106 1.64 -6.84 2.68
N VAL A 107 2.86 -6.82 2.14
CA VAL A 107 3.28 -7.72 1.06
C VAL A 107 3.26 -9.17 1.56
N ILE A 108 3.86 -9.46 2.71
CA ILE A 108 3.92 -10.83 3.22
C ILE A 108 2.51 -11.38 3.46
N ASN A 109 1.61 -10.58 4.03
CA ASN A 109 0.22 -10.98 4.25
C ASN A 109 -0.53 -11.25 2.95
N ALA A 110 -0.28 -10.47 1.90
CA ALA A 110 -0.88 -10.67 0.58
C ALA A 110 -0.54 -12.04 -0.03
N PHE A 111 0.65 -12.58 0.23
CA PHE A 111 1.01 -13.95 -0.17
C PHE A 111 0.56 -14.99 0.85
N ALA A 112 0.82 -14.77 2.14
CA ALA A 112 0.55 -15.75 3.19
C ALA A 112 -0.94 -16.10 3.31
N HIS A 113 -1.82 -15.12 3.11
CA HIS A 113 -3.27 -15.28 3.29
C HIS A 113 -4.07 -15.31 1.99
N ARG A 114 -3.41 -15.30 0.82
CA ARG A 114 -4.04 -15.43 -0.50
C ARG A 114 -4.92 -16.67 -0.58
N ASP A 115 -6.07 -16.54 -1.23
CA ASP A 115 -6.85 -17.68 -1.68
C ASP A 115 -6.23 -18.32 -2.92
N TYR A 116 -5.44 -19.38 -2.70
CA TYR A 116 -4.77 -20.10 -3.78
C TYR A 116 -5.71 -20.96 -4.65
N SER A 117 -7.00 -21.04 -4.33
CA SER A 117 -7.99 -21.68 -5.21
C SER A 117 -8.48 -20.76 -6.33
N LEU A 118 -8.28 -19.44 -6.20
CA LEU A 118 -8.72 -18.46 -7.19
C LEU A 118 -7.64 -18.24 -8.26
N ASN A 119 -8.09 -18.20 -9.51
CA ASN A 119 -7.26 -17.90 -10.67
C ASN A 119 -7.16 -16.38 -10.91
N SER A 120 -6.55 -15.66 -9.97
CA SER A 120 -6.33 -14.22 -10.03
C SER A 120 -4.97 -13.87 -9.44
N ASP A 121 -4.34 -12.80 -9.89
CA ASP A 121 -2.96 -12.48 -9.50
C ASP A 121 -2.91 -11.62 -8.25
N ILE A 122 -1.76 -11.61 -7.56
CA ILE A 122 -1.49 -10.55 -6.59
C ILE A 122 -1.13 -9.29 -7.38
N LEU A 123 -1.81 -8.18 -7.10
CA LEU A 123 -1.61 -6.92 -7.79
C LEU A 123 -1.04 -5.89 -6.82
N ILE A 124 0.08 -5.30 -7.19
CA ILE A 124 0.73 -4.22 -6.47
C ILE A 124 0.76 -3.01 -7.39
N VAL A 125 0.14 -1.91 -6.95
CA VAL A 125 0.06 -0.68 -7.73
C VAL A 125 0.60 0.48 -6.93
N MET A 126 1.62 1.14 -7.45
CA MET A 126 2.21 2.34 -6.88
C MET A 126 1.73 3.54 -7.68
N PHE A 127 1.04 4.45 -7.03
CA PHE A 127 0.69 5.78 -7.50
C PHE A 127 1.58 6.82 -6.81
N LEU A 128 1.45 8.10 -7.20
CA LEU A 128 2.19 9.18 -6.55
C LEU A 128 1.86 9.29 -5.05
N ASP A 129 0.58 9.11 -4.68
CA ASP A 129 0.10 9.34 -3.32
C ASP A 129 -0.08 8.06 -2.48
N ARG A 130 -0.04 6.88 -3.08
CA ARG A 130 -0.35 5.62 -2.40
C ARG A 130 0.22 4.37 -3.06
N LEU A 131 0.37 3.34 -2.25
CA LEU A 131 0.66 1.96 -2.62
C LEU A 131 -0.57 1.10 -2.33
N GLU A 132 -1.11 0.45 -3.35
CA GLU A 132 -2.19 -0.52 -3.22
C GLU A 132 -1.64 -1.94 -3.37
N ILE A 133 -1.96 -2.82 -2.42
CA ILE A 133 -1.62 -4.24 -2.47
C ILE A 133 -2.92 -5.03 -2.41
N THR A 134 -3.21 -5.78 -3.47
CA THR A 134 -4.43 -6.57 -3.63
C THR A 134 -4.10 -8.05 -3.73
N SER A 135 -4.72 -8.87 -2.89
CA SER A 135 -4.62 -10.33 -2.91
C SER A 135 -5.98 -10.98 -3.20
N PRO A 136 -6.04 -12.08 -3.96
CA PRO A 136 -7.27 -12.83 -4.20
C PRO A 136 -7.87 -13.41 -2.92
N GLY A 137 -9.21 -13.34 -2.84
CA GLY A 137 -10.05 -13.88 -1.78
C GLY A 137 -10.34 -12.88 -0.66
N ALA A 138 -11.44 -13.13 0.06
CA ALA A 138 -11.86 -12.34 1.22
C ALA A 138 -10.98 -12.59 2.46
N LEU A 139 -11.26 -11.85 3.54
CA LEU A 139 -10.81 -12.22 4.87
C LEU A 139 -11.24 -13.65 5.23
N PRO A 140 -10.31 -14.50 5.69
CA PRO A 140 -10.62 -15.90 5.95
C PRO A 140 -11.31 -16.07 7.31
N GLY A 141 -12.03 -17.19 7.49
CA GLY A 141 -12.60 -17.56 8.79
C GLY A 141 -13.75 -16.68 9.28
N GLY A 142 -14.35 -15.86 8.42
CA GLY A 142 -15.46 -14.96 8.79
C GLY A 142 -15.01 -13.70 9.52
N LEU A 143 -13.71 -13.40 9.56
CA LEU A 143 -13.16 -12.20 10.19
C LEU A 143 -13.63 -10.92 9.49
N THR A 144 -13.90 -9.90 10.30
CA THR A 144 -14.17 -8.53 9.85
C THR A 144 -12.88 -7.70 9.77
N ILE A 145 -12.97 -6.50 9.19
CA ILE A 145 -11.85 -5.56 9.16
C ILE A 145 -11.53 -5.07 10.57
N GLU A 146 -12.55 -4.89 11.41
CA GLU A 146 -12.42 -4.50 12.81
C GLU A 146 -11.69 -5.60 13.60
N ASP A 147 -12.04 -6.87 13.39
CA ASP A 147 -11.41 -7.98 14.09
C ASP A 147 -9.89 -8.01 13.86
N ILE A 148 -9.45 -7.89 12.60
CA ILE A 148 -8.01 -7.94 12.27
C ILE A 148 -7.26 -6.70 12.75
N LYS A 149 -7.93 -5.55 12.89
CA LYS A 149 -7.34 -4.33 13.47
C LYS A 149 -7.09 -4.48 14.97
N GLU A 150 -7.93 -5.25 15.66
CA GLU A 150 -7.74 -5.63 17.06
C GLU A 150 -6.78 -6.82 17.25
N GLY A 151 -6.23 -7.35 16.15
CA GLY A 151 -5.27 -8.45 16.18
C GLY A 151 -5.90 -9.85 16.15
N ALA A 152 -7.15 -9.99 15.69
CA ALA A 152 -7.66 -11.30 15.31
C ALA A 152 -6.90 -11.83 14.09
N ASN A 153 -6.66 -13.14 14.05
CA ASN A 153 -5.97 -13.78 12.92
C ASN A 153 -6.60 -15.13 12.58
N PHE A 154 -6.51 -15.48 11.30
CA PHE A 154 -6.86 -16.81 10.80
C PHE A 154 -5.87 -17.24 9.72
N ARG A 155 -5.28 -18.41 9.90
CA ARG A 155 -4.27 -18.96 8.98
C ARG A 155 -4.93 -19.81 7.89
N ARG A 156 -5.27 -19.18 6.77
CA ARG A 156 -5.79 -19.87 5.57
C ARG A 156 -4.79 -20.91 5.03
N ASN A 157 -3.51 -20.52 4.94
CA ASN A 157 -2.44 -21.36 4.38
C ASN A 157 -1.41 -21.72 5.46
N ASP A 158 -1.77 -22.60 6.39
CA ASP A 158 -0.97 -22.90 7.59
C ASP A 158 0.49 -23.32 7.28
N VAL A 159 0.71 -24.14 6.24
CA VAL A 159 2.07 -24.55 5.81
C VAL A 159 2.89 -23.37 5.31
N VAL A 160 2.28 -22.47 4.55
CA VAL A 160 2.95 -21.26 4.02
C VAL A 160 3.28 -20.31 5.17
N VAL A 161 2.30 -19.99 6.03
CA VAL A 161 2.48 -19.12 7.21
C VAL A 161 3.57 -19.66 8.12
N LYS A 162 3.54 -20.96 8.46
CA LYS A 162 4.59 -21.60 9.28
C LYS A 162 5.97 -21.48 8.63
N SER A 163 6.05 -21.69 7.32
CA SER A 163 7.30 -21.61 6.59
C SER A 163 7.88 -20.19 6.57
N LEU A 164 7.03 -19.19 6.34
CA LEU A 164 7.39 -17.77 6.38
C LEU A 164 7.80 -17.34 7.79
N ASN A 165 7.09 -17.80 8.83
CA ASN A 165 7.49 -17.56 10.21
C ASN A 165 8.86 -18.18 10.53
N LYS A 166 9.12 -19.40 10.08
CA LYS A 166 10.39 -20.11 10.32
C LYS A 166 11.60 -19.38 9.73
N ILE A 167 11.45 -18.76 8.55
CA ILE A 167 12.50 -17.97 7.91
C ILE A 167 12.56 -16.51 8.39
N GLY A 168 11.75 -16.14 9.39
CA GLY A 168 11.74 -14.80 9.97
C GLY A 168 11.04 -13.74 9.13
N TYR A 169 10.08 -14.12 8.28
CA TYR A 169 9.32 -13.18 7.43
C TYR A 169 8.13 -12.60 8.17
N MET A 170 7.49 -13.39 9.03
CA MET A 170 6.35 -12.93 9.83
C MET A 170 6.43 -13.49 11.24
N GLU A 171 5.77 -12.83 12.18
CA GLU A 171 5.63 -13.28 13.57
C GLU A 171 4.22 -13.85 13.80
N ASN A 172 4.09 -14.86 14.66
CA ASN A 172 2.80 -15.51 14.93
C ASN A 172 1.91 -14.75 15.94
N TYR A 173 2.25 -13.51 16.31
CA TYR A 173 1.57 -12.79 17.40
C TYR A 173 0.30 -12.04 16.98
N ALA A 174 -0.17 -12.19 15.74
CA ALA A 174 -1.36 -11.49 15.24
C ALA A 174 -1.26 -9.95 15.25
N LEU A 175 -0.04 -9.43 15.40
CA LEU A 175 0.23 -7.98 15.47
C LEU A 175 0.53 -7.37 14.10
N GLY A 176 0.40 -8.13 13.02
CA GLY A 176 0.74 -7.69 11.67
C GLY A 176 -0.05 -6.47 11.22
N ILE A 177 -1.37 -6.64 11.07
CA ILE A 177 -2.26 -5.54 10.71
C ILE A 177 -2.19 -4.39 11.74
N PRO A 178 -2.28 -4.61 13.07
CA PRO A 178 -2.12 -3.53 14.05
C PRO A 178 -0.81 -2.74 13.91
N ARG A 179 0.30 -3.41 13.57
CA ARG A 179 1.60 -2.76 13.35
C ARG A 179 1.56 -1.82 12.15
N ILE A 180 0.92 -2.23 11.05
CA ILE A 180 0.74 -1.35 9.88
C ILE A 180 0.07 -0.04 10.28
N PHE A 181 -1.03 -0.09 11.04
CA PHE A 181 -1.72 1.12 11.52
C PHE A 181 -0.84 1.94 12.49
N ARG A 182 -0.11 1.28 13.38
CA ARG A 182 0.81 1.95 14.31
C ARG A 182 1.91 2.74 13.60
N GLU A 183 2.50 2.21 12.52
CA GLU A 183 3.51 2.92 11.72
C GLU A 183 2.99 4.21 11.08
N TYR A 184 1.66 4.32 10.92
CA TYR A 184 0.98 5.50 10.39
C TYR A 184 0.39 6.41 11.47
N SER A 185 0.51 6.09 12.75
CA SER A 185 -0.10 6.85 13.86
C SER A 185 0.35 8.32 13.97
N THR A 186 1.49 8.67 13.37
CA THR A 186 2.03 10.04 13.35
C THR A 186 1.79 10.76 12.02
N PHE A 187 1.04 10.15 11.12
CA PHE A 187 0.68 10.67 9.81
C PHE A 187 -0.84 10.82 9.71
N ASP A 188 -1.30 11.89 9.06
CA ASP A 188 -2.72 12.26 9.06
C ASP A 188 -3.62 11.27 8.30
N LYS A 189 -3.05 10.48 7.39
CA LYS A 189 -3.80 9.44 6.66
C LYS A 189 -3.47 8.05 7.18
N GLU A 190 -4.47 7.41 7.75
CA GLU A 190 -4.38 6.00 8.11
C GLU A 190 -4.49 5.08 6.88
N PRO A 191 -3.86 3.89 6.92
CA PRO A 191 -4.06 2.84 5.93
C PRO A 191 -5.54 2.47 5.75
N LYS A 192 -5.95 2.16 4.52
CA LYS A 192 -7.32 1.69 4.24
C LYS A 192 -7.31 0.22 3.85
N ILE A 193 -8.31 -0.51 4.34
CA ILE A 193 -8.55 -1.91 3.99
C ILE A 193 -9.89 -1.99 3.27
N TYR A 194 -9.91 -2.71 2.15
CA TYR A 194 -11.11 -3.08 1.42
C TYR A 194 -11.20 -4.60 1.37
N ASN A 195 -12.34 -5.13 1.78
CA ASN A 195 -12.60 -6.56 1.76
C ASN A 195 -13.89 -6.81 0.98
N THR A 196 -13.82 -7.70 0.00
CA THR A 196 -14.98 -8.20 -0.74
C THR A 196 -14.94 -9.72 -0.76
N PRO A 197 -15.99 -10.43 -1.21
CA PRO A 197 -15.94 -11.88 -1.34
C PRO A 197 -14.75 -12.42 -2.15
N ASN A 198 -14.24 -11.64 -3.12
CA ASN A 198 -13.24 -12.09 -4.09
C ASN A 198 -11.86 -11.45 -3.94
N LEU A 199 -11.72 -10.41 -3.11
CA LEU A 199 -10.43 -9.74 -2.93
C LEU A 199 -10.31 -9.10 -1.55
N PHE A 200 -9.06 -9.03 -1.12
CA PHE A 200 -8.59 -8.21 -0.01
C PHE A 200 -7.59 -7.19 -0.57
N LYS A 201 -7.78 -5.92 -0.24
CA LYS A 201 -6.88 -4.84 -0.64
C LYS A 201 -6.50 -4.02 0.59
N ILE A 202 -5.21 -3.72 0.72
CA ILE A 202 -4.70 -2.73 1.66
C ILE A 202 -4.05 -1.58 0.89
N VAL A 203 -4.31 -0.36 1.35
CA VAL A 203 -3.79 0.88 0.77
C VAL A 203 -2.93 1.57 1.82
N LEU A 204 -1.67 1.80 1.48
CA LEU A 204 -0.69 2.52 2.27
C LEU A 204 -0.44 3.88 1.63
N TYR A 205 -0.59 4.97 2.38
CA TYR A 205 -0.41 6.32 1.83
C TYR A 205 1.07 6.73 1.82
N ASN A 206 1.48 7.46 0.79
CA ASN A 206 2.82 8.02 0.67
C ASN A 206 2.95 9.22 1.63
N ARG A 207 3.79 9.07 2.66
CA ARG A 207 4.06 10.08 3.69
C ARG A 207 4.80 11.32 3.15
N ASN A 208 5.47 11.16 2.02
CA ASN A 208 6.24 12.22 1.36
C ASN A 208 5.48 12.88 0.23
N TYR A 209 4.28 12.40 -0.11
CA TYR A 209 3.46 13.01 -1.14
C TYR A 209 2.93 14.34 -0.63
N ASN A 210 3.64 15.41 -1.01
CA ASN A 210 3.20 16.77 -0.74
C ASN A 210 2.59 17.30 -2.03
N ILE A 211 1.28 17.55 -1.99
CA ILE A 211 0.54 18.17 -3.07
C ILE A 211 1.19 19.52 -3.43
N VAL A 212 1.93 20.18 -2.54
CA VAL A 212 2.53 21.49 -2.82
C VAL A 212 3.78 21.43 -3.73
N GLU A 213 4.49 20.32 -3.83
CA GLU A 213 5.78 20.29 -4.56
C GLU A 213 5.65 19.94 -6.05
N GLU A 214 4.58 19.26 -6.47
CA GLU A 214 4.38 18.82 -7.87
C GLU A 214 3.38 19.69 -8.65
N ARG A 215 3.02 20.85 -8.10
CA ARG A 215 1.97 21.71 -8.65
C ARG A 215 2.53 22.95 -9.29
N THR A 216 1.81 23.42 -10.29
CA THR A 216 2.04 24.74 -10.88
C THR A 216 1.82 25.83 -9.84
N ASP A 217 2.50 26.96 -10.00
CA ASP A 217 2.36 28.13 -9.13
C ASP A 217 0.88 28.58 -8.97
N ASP A 218 0.06 28.38 -10.00
CA ASP A 218 -1.36 28.74 -9.97
C ASP A 218 -2.23 27.74 -9.17
N GLU A 219 -1.92 26.44 -9.24
CA GLU A 219 -2.53 25.43 -8.37
C GLU A 219 -2.20 25.70 -6.91
N LEU A 220 -0.94 26.05 -6.62
CA LEU A 220 -0.50 26.38 -5.27
C LEU A 220 -1.20 27.59 -4.70
N LYS A 221 -1.47 28.62 -5.51
CA LYS A 221 -2.24 29.78 -5.07
C LYS A 221 -3.65 29.39 -4.65
N ILE A 222 -4.32 28.50 -5.39
CA ILE A 222 -5.66 28.03 -5.06
C ILE A 222 -5.64 27.17 -3.78
N ILE A 223 -4.68 26.26 -3.68
CA ILE A 223 -4.53 25.39 -2.50
C ILE A 223 -4.27 26.24 -1.25
N ARG A 224 -3.32 27.18 -1.29
CA ARG A 224 -3.03 28.09 -0.16
C ARG A 224 -4.24 28.92 0.24
N ALA A 225 -4.98 29.46 -0.73
CA ALA A 225 -6.20 30.23 -0.46
C ALA A 225 -7.23 29.40 0.32
N LEU A 226 -7.46 28.15 -0.09
CA LEU A 226 -8.39 27.25 0.58
C LEU A 226 -7.85 26.77 1.94
N GLN A 227 -6.54 26.65 2.09
CA GLN A 227 -5.89 26.28 3.35
C GLN A 227 -6.00 27.39 4.41
N GLU A 228 -5.76 28.64 4.02
CA GLU A 228 -5.78 29.80 4.92
C GLU A 228 -7.21 30.23 5.30
N HIS A 229 -8.16 30.11 4.37
CA HIS A 229 -9.51 30.69 4.53
C HIS A 229 -10.64 29.65 4.63
N GLY A 230 -10.35 28.35 4.50
CA GLY A 230 -11.34 27.29 4.57
C GLY A 230 -12.19 27.17 3.30
N ASP A 231 -13.52 27.15 3.44
CA ASP A 231 -14.42 26.98 2.31
C ASP A 231 -14.70 28.29 1.55
N LEU A 232 -14.17 28.37 0.33
CA LEU A 232 -14.28 29.55 -0.53
C LEU A 232 -15.18 29.30 -1.75
N SER A 233 -15.90 30.32 -2.18
CA SER A 233 -16.51 30.36 -3.50
C SER A 233 -15.45 30.57 -4.58
N ARG A 234 -15.76 30.17 -5.82
CA ARG A 234 -14.92 30.43 -7.00
C ARG A 234 -14.51 31.91 -7.13
N ALA A 235 -15.43 32.83 -6.80
CA ALA A 235 -15.15 34.26 -6.92
C ALA A 235 -14.16 34.75 -5.85
N GLU A 236 -14.20 34.20 -4.64
CA GLU A 236 -13.21 34.48 -3.60
C GLU A 236 -11.85 33.90 -3.97
N ILE A 237 -11.81 32.69 -4.54
CA ILE A 237 -10.58 32.07 -5.04
C ILE A 237 -9.94 32.89 -6.17
N ASP A 238 -10.73 33.37 -7.15
CA ASP A 238 -10.24 34.26 -8.21
C ASP A 238 -9.49 35.47 -7.62
N ASN A 239 -10.07 36.10 -6.59
CA ASN A 239 -9.53 37.30 -5.97
C ASN A 239 -8.28 37.03 -5.13
N ILE A 240 -8.27 35.95 -4.35
CA ILE A 240 -7.13 35.62 -3.47
C ILE A 240 -5.96 35.07 -4.29
N ALA A 241 -6.23 34.16 -5.24
CA ALA A 241 -5.21 33.56 -6.08
C ALA A 241 -4.76 34.47 -7.24
N LEU A 242 -5.44 35.61 -7.45
CA LEU A 242 -5.20 36.55 -8.55
C LEU A 242 -5.29 35.87 -9.93
N LEU A 243 -6.30 35.01 -10.10
CA LEU A 243 -6.53 34.23 -11.32
C LEU A 243 -7.84 34.63 -12.00
N ASN A 244 -7.89 34.45 -13.33
CA ASN A 244 -9.14 34.66 -14.06
C ASN A 244 -10.09 33.46 -13.92
N LYS A 245 -11.38 33.74 -14.04
CA LYS A 245 -12.48 32.76 -13.95
C LYS A 245 -12.24 31.45 -14.69
N LYS A 246 -11.76 31.53 -15.94
CA LYS A 246 -11.60 30.36 -16.81
C LYS A 246 -10.48 29.45 -16.29
N LYS A 247 -9.37 30.06 -15.88
CA LYS A 247 -8.20 29.37 -15.34
C LYS A 247 -8.50 28.73 -13.98
N THR A 248 -9.15 29.48 -13.09
CA THR A 248 -9.58 28.98 -11.77
C THR A 248 -10.52 27.79 -11.90
N LEU A 249 -11.51 27.83 -12.79
CA LEU A 249 -12.44 26.71 -12.99
C LEU A 249 -11.76 25.47 -13.54
N ARG A 250 -10.81 25.62 -14.48
CA ARG A 250 -10.04 24.50 -15.00
C ARG A 250 -9.27 23.83 -13.86
N ILE A 251 -8.47 24.61 -13.14
CA ILE A 251 -7.65 24.10 -12.03
C ILE A 251 -8.51 23.48 -10.93
N LEU A 252 -9.64 24.11 -10.56
CA LEU A 252 -10.54 23.54 -9.55
C LEU A 252 -11.17 22.22 -9.99
N ASN A 253 -11.46 22.05 -11.27
CA ASN A 253 -11.95 20.77 -11.78
C ASN A 253 -10.85 19.71 -11.72
N ASP A 254 -9.63 20.05 -12.15
CA ASP A 254 -8.47 19.16 -12.07
C ASP A 254 -8.22 18.72 -10.61
N LEU A 255 -8.19 19.67 -9.67
CA LEU A 255 -8.03 19.39 -8.23
C LEU A 255 -9.20 18.63 -7.60
N ILE A 256 -10.41 18.68 -8.19
CA ILE A 256 -11.55 17.87 -7.76
C ILE A 256 -11.43 16.44 -8.27
N GLU A 257 -11.01 16.26 -9.53
CA GLU A 257 -10.76 14.95 -10.13
C GLU A 257 -9.65 14.21 -9.37
N GLU A 258 -8.62 14.92 -8.95
CA GLU A 258 -7.50 14.41 -8.14
C GLU A 258 -7.82 14.23 -6.65
N ASP A 259 -9.06 14.48 -6.23
CA ASP A 259 -9.54 14.39 -4.85
C ASP A 259 -8.84 15.31 -3.82
N VAL A 260 -8.17 16.36 -4.29
CA VAL A 260 -7.49 17.39 -3.46
C VAL A 260 -8.50 18.40 -2.91
N VAL A 261 -9.46 18.81 -3.75
CA VAL A 261 -10.50 19.78 -3.42
C VAL A 261 -11.86 19.10 -3.50
N LYS A 262 -12.75 19.40 -2.55
CA LYS A 262 -14.14 18.98 -2.59
C LYS A 262 -15.04 20.17 -2.87
N ARG A 263 -15.96 19.99 -3.83
CA ARG A 263 -17.07 20.91 -4.07
C ARG A 263 -18.20 20.65 -3.07
N ILE A 264 -18.69 21.71 -2.44
CA ILE A 264 -19.84 21.69 -1.52
C ILE A 264 -20.91 22.69 -1.99
N GLY A 265 -22.18 22.34 -1.83
CA GLY A 265 -23.31 23.18 -2.24
C GLY A 265 -23.58 23.23 -3.76
N ASN A 266 -24.75 23.77 -4.12
CA ASN A 266 -25.26 23.73 -5.50
C ASN A 266 -25.53 25.13 -6.08
N GLY A 267 -25.27 25.29 -7.37
CA GLY A 267 -25.54 26.54 -8.10
C GLY A 267 -24.81 27.74 -7.50
N LYS A 268 -25.57 28.75 -7.04
CA LYS A 268 -25.02 30.00 -6.48
C LYS A 268 -24.36 29.81 -5.11
N SER A 269 -24.65 28.72 -4.39
CA SER A 269 -24.05 28.43 -3.08
C SER A 269 -22.86 27.47 -3.17
N THR A 270 -22.32 27.25 -4.38
CA THR A 270 -21.16 26.37 -4.54
C THR A 270 -19.91 26.99 -3.91
N LYS A 271 -19.29 26.23 -3.02
CA LYS A 271 -17.98 26.49 -2.45
C LYS A 271 -17.06 25.29 -2.66
N TYR A 272 -15.79 25.51 -2.43
CA TYR A 272 -14.71 24.55 -2.57
C TYR A 272 -13.97 24.53 -1.23
N ILE A 273 -13.59 23.34 -0.77
CA ILE A 273 -12.82 23.14 0.46
C ILE A 273 -11.73 22.13 0.18
N LEU A 274 -10.55 22.30 0.78
CA LEU A 274 -9.53 21.25 0.73
C LEU A 274 -10.04 19.99 1.41
N LYS A 275 -9.80 18.85 0.77
CA LYS A 275 -10.02 17.53 1.39
C LYS A 275 -8.89 17.16 2.35
N LEU A 276 -7.74 17.83 2.24
CA LEU A 276 -6.53 17.56 2.99
C LEU A 276 -6.02 18.84 3.66
N PRO A 277 -5.74 18.86 4.97
CA PRO A 277 -4.89 19.89 5.52
C PRO A 277 -3.48 19.66 4.96
N CYS A 278 -3.05 20.50 4.02
CA CYS A 278 -1.63 20.61 3.70
C CYS A 278 -0.96 21.35 4.87
N PHE A 279 0.27 20.95 5.24
CA PHE A 279 1.12 21.70 6.16
C PHE A 279 1.96 22.71 5.38
#